data_AF-H3NPE5-F1
#
_entry.id   AF-H3NPE5-F1
#
_cell.length_a   1.000
_cell.length_b   1.000
_cell.length_c   1.000
_cell.angle_alpha   90.00
_cell.angle_beta   90.00
_cell.angle_gamma   90.00
#
_symmetry.space_group_name_H-M   'P 1'
#
loop_
_entity.id
_entity.type
_entity.pdbx_description
1 polymer ?
#
loop_
_entity_poly.entity_id
_entity_poly.type
_entity_poly.pdbx_seq_one_letter_code
_entity_poly.pdbx_strand_id
1 'polypeptide(L)'
;MKFTRYPSLTNHYAIGKTRDLIGKLDDEYYATEKNHGTNIQLTVDKNLRVGVGKRSTFITDEKPYSDVFELSEDIIAELQGFIAENADIEQVTLYGELFGSGVQKTDYQANKDKERQVRFYDCFIHFTNGKIIASKKDLYELVKEEFVAKIIKTGKLIDLVKEELPKESTYGGNTFEGYVYKPNVDNYVLNSNNNGIYYPVVKHKTEDFSEVRNKVKIELGEEEIKLHNLVESYITKNRVVNVLSHGDIELIPQNIGEIIKLVQEDIKKELIKENPEVDKNLVYQIVRKKGSLIVPLIKKIMFEEVE
;
A
#
# COMPACT_ATOMS: atom_id res chain seq x y z
N MET A 1 -15.50 -10.57 -18.34
CA MET A 1 -14.62 -9.50 -17.86
C MET A 1 -15.14 -8.94 -16.55
N LYS A 2 -14.28 -8.83 -15.53
CA LYS A 2 -14.65 -8.30 -14.21
C LYS A 2 -13.86 -7.03 -13.91
N PHE A 3 -14.57 -5.94 -13.66
CA PHE A 3 -13.93 -4.70 -13.22
C PHE A 3 -13.28 -4.91 -11.85
N THR A 4 -12.00 -4.59 -11.74
CA THR A 4 -11.24 -4.68 -10.48
C THR A 4 -10.69 -3.31 -10.14
N ARG A 5 -11.06 -2.75 -8.99
CA ARG A 5 -10.46 -1.50 -8.51
C ARG A 5 -9.00 -1.71 -8.13
N TYR A 6 -8.15 -0.78 -8.54
CA TYR A 6 -6.80 -0.70 -8.03
C TYR A 6 -6.82 -0.35 -6.53
N PRO A 7 -6.02 -1.01 -5.68
CA PRO A 7 -5.96 -0.72 -4.25
C PRO A 7 -5.57 0.72 -3.95
N SER A 8 -6.10 1.27 -2.85
CA SER A 8 -5.63 2.56 -2.34
C SER A 8 -4.21 2.44 -1.80
N LEU A 9 -3.37 3.43 -2.09
CA LEU A 9 -2.00 3.50 -1.59
C LEU A 9 -1.95 4.11 -0.18
N THR A 10 -1.03 3.62 0.65
CA THR A 10 -0.78 4.20 1.98
C THR A 10 0.09 5.44 1.85
N ASN A 11 -0.25 6.55 2.52
CA ASN A 11 0.64 7.72 2.56
C ASN A 11 1.93 7.39 3.35
N HIS A 12 3.09 7.91 2.93
CA HIS A 12 4.36 7.72 3.63
C HIS A 12 4.30 8.10 5.12
N TYR A 13 3.61 9.20 5.48
CA TYR A 13 3.41 9.61 6.87
C TYR A 13 2.42 8.72 7.65
N ALA A 14 1.81 7.71 7.04
CA ALA A 14 0.89 6.79 7.69
C ALA A 14 1.46 5.37 7.83
N ILE A 15 2.69 5.12 7.37
CA ILE A 15 3.31 3.79 7.43
C ILE A 15 3.37 3.24 8.86
N GLY A 16 3.70 4.09 9.84
CA GLY A 16 3.73 3.73 11.27
C GLY A 16 2.38 3.44 11.91
N LYS A 17 1.27 3.60 11.17
CA LYS A 17 -0.09 3.28 11.62
C LYS A 17 -0.61 1.97 11.03
N THR A 18 0.09 1.39 10.07
CA THR A 18 -0.32 0.17 9.36
C THR A 18 0.59 -0.97 9.76
N ARG A 19 0.09 -1.89 10.61
CA ARG A 19 0.85 -3.04 11.15
C ARG A 19 1.62 -3.79 10.08
N ASP A 20 0.98 -4.06 8.94
CA ASP A 20 1.57 -4.81 7.85
C ASP A 20 2.70 -4.07 7.12
N LEU A 21 2.76 -2.74 7.17
CA LEU A 21 3.86 -1.95 6.60
C LEU A 21 4.99 -1.74 7.61
N ILE A 22 4.69 -1.66 8.91
CA ILE A 22 5.72 -1.60 9.97
C ILE A 22 6.62 -2.83 9.87
N GLY A 23 6.04 -4.02 9.69
CA GLY A 23 6.80 -5.25 9.51
C GLY A 23 7.56 -5.36 8.19
N LYS A 24 7.49 -4.36 7.30
CA LYS A 24 8.14 -4.32 5.98
C LYS A 24 9.10 -3.15 5.82
N LEU A 25 9.40 -2.42 6.90
CA LEU A 25 10.26 -1.23 6.83
C LEU A 25 11.69 -1.56 6.35
N ASP A 26 12.17 -2.75 6.68
CA ASP A 26 13.47 -3.27 6.25
C ASP A 26 13.44 -4.06 4.93
N ASP A 27 12.26 -4.24 4.33
CA ASP A 27 12.12 -4.98 3.08
C ASP A 27 12.58 -4.13 1.89
N GLU A 28 13.06 -4.80 0.84
CA GLU A 28 13.45 -4.18 -0.42
C GLU A 28 12.23 -3.72 -1.22
N TYR A 29 12.27 -2.46 -1.65
CA TYR A 29 11.25 -1.78 -2.42
C TYR A 29 11.88 -1.09 -3.63
N TYR A 30 11.09 -0.85 -4.68
CA TYR A 30 11.48 0.01 -5.79
C TYR A 30 10.59 1.26 -5.84
N ALA A 31 11.18 2.37 -6.28
CA ALA A 31 10.50 3.65 -6.45
C ALA A 31 10.25 3.93 -7.94
N THR A 32 9.04 4.34 -8.26
CA THR A 32 8.70 4.97 -9.55
C THR A 32 8.19 6.38 -9.31
N GLU A 33 8.32 7.28 -10.28
CA GLU A 33 7.63 8.57 -10.22
C GLU A 33 6.12 8.33 -10.16
N LYS A 34 5.44 9.12 -9.32
CA LYS A 34 3.99 9.18 -9.29
C LYS A 34 3.53 10.20 -10.33
N ASN A 35 3.14 9.72 -11.51
CA ASN A 35 2.63 10.60 -12.55
C ASN A 35 1.34 11.30 -12.09
N HIS A 36 1.23 12.59 -12.41
CA HIS A 36 0.03 13.39 -12.18
C HIS A 36 -0.83 13.39 -13.44
N GLY A 37 -1.87 12.57 -13.47
CA GLY A 37 -2.75 12.46 -14.62
C GLY A 37 -4.12 11.95 -14.22
N THR A 38 -4.58 10.92 -14.94
CA THR A 38 -5.74 10.15 -14.53
C THR A 38 -5.48 8.65 -14.61
N ASN A 39 -6.04 7.92 -13.66
CA ASN A 39 -5.88 6.48 -13.57
C ASN A 39 -6.63 5.81 -14.72
N ILE A 40 -5.93 4.89 -15.39
CA ILE A 40 -6.51 4.02 -16.41
C ILE A 40 -6.30 2.55 -16.03
N GLN A 41 -7.17 1.70 -16.55
CA GLN A 41 -6.94 0.27 -16.61
C GLN A 41 -7.21 -0.24 -18.03
N LEU A 42 -6.42 -1.20 -18.49
CA LEU A 42 -6.65 -1.97 -19.70
C LEU A 42 -6.84 -3.43 -19.29
N THR A 43 -7.99 -4.01 -19.62
CA THR A 43 -8.33 -5.39 -19.25
C THR A 43 -8.58 -6.23 -20.49
N VAL A 44 -7.97 -7.40 -20.56
CA VAL A 44 -8.29 -8.45 -21.55
C VAL A 44 -8.77 -9.67 -20.78
N ASP A 45 -9.93 -10.24 -21.16
CA ASP A 45 -10.42 -11.48 -20.55
C ASP A 45 -10.15 -12.71 -21.43
N LYS A 46 -10.41 -13.91 -20.90
CA LYS A 46 -10.20 -15.18 -21.61
C LYS A 46 -10.94 -15.33 -22.94
N ASN A 47 -11.98 -14.51 -23.17
CA ASN A 47 -12.69 -14.49 -24.45
C ASN A 47 -12.09 -13.43 -25.39
N LEU A 48 -10.88 -12.95 -25.10
CA LEU A 48 -10.13 -11.91 -25.81
C LEU A 48 -10.86 -10.56 -25.91
N ARG A 49 -11.86 -10.33 -25.04
CA ARG A 49 -12.58 -9.06 -24.99
C ARG A 49 -11.73 -8.04 -24.28
N VAL A 50 -11.69 -6.83 -24.84
CA VAL A 50 -10.91 -5.72 -24.31
C VAL A 50 -11.84 -4.72 -23.62
N GLY A 51 -11.44 -4.25 -22.44
CA GLY A 51 -12.12 -3.19 -21.72
C GLY A 51 -11.13 -2.17 -21.19
N VAL A 52 -11.36 -0.90 -21.51
CA VAL A 52 -10.64 0.23 -20.93
C VAL A 52 -11.48 0.81 -19.79
N GLY A 53 -10.86 1.10 -18.66
CA GLY A 53 -11.52 1.60 -17.47
C GLY A 53 -10.81 2.81 -16.88
N LYS A 54 -11.59 3.64 -16.18
CA LYS A 54 -11.07 4.60 -15.21
C LYS A 54 -11.05 3.95 -13.83
N ARG A 55 -10.62 4.70 -12.81
CA ARG A 55 -10.55 4.21 -11.41
C ARG A 55 -11.81 3.51 -10.89
N SER A 56 -12.99 3.94 -11.33
CA SER A 56 -14.27 3.50 -10.76
C SER A 56 -15.05 2.50 -11.63
N THR A 57 -14.85 2.48 -12.96
CA THR A 57 -15.65 1.70 -13.91
C THR A 57 -14.97 1.57 -15.28
N PHE A 58 -15.44 0.63 -16.11
CA PHE A 58 -15.16 0.61 -17.55
C PHE A 58 -15.75 1.85 -18.24
N ILE A 59 -15.10 2.27 -19.33
CA ILE A 59 -15.40 3.45 -20.13
C ILE A 59 -16.10 2.99 -21.41
N THR A 60 -17.08 3.78 -21.87
CA THR A 60 -17.78 3.53 -23.14
C THR A 60 -17.40 4.55 -24.20
N ASP A 61 -17.34 5.85 -23.87
CA ASP A 61 -16.76 6.93 -24.69
C ASP A 61 -16.76 8.23 -23.85
N GLU A 62 -15.64 8.54 -23.18
CA GLU A 62 -15.54 9.68 -22.25
C GLU A 62 -14.16 10.34 -22.39
N LYS A 63 -14.10 11.66 -22.55
CA LYS A 63 -12.83 12.40 -22.44
C LYS A 63 -12.33 12.40 -20.99
N PRO A 64 -11.02 12.28 -20.72
CA PRO A 64 -9.90 12.30 -21.67
C PRO A 64 -9.48 10.93 -22.23
N TYR A 65 -10.32 9.89 -22.16
CA TYR A 65 -9.94 8.49 -22.40
C TYR A 65 -10.25 7.96 -23.80
N SER A 66 -10.78 8.80 -24.69
CA SER A 66 -11.30 8.39 -26.00
C SER A 66 -10.24 7.74 -26.92
N ASP A 67 -8.96 8.05 -26.72
CA ASP A 67 -7.83 7.57 -27.50
C ASP A 67 -6.99 6.50 -26.78
N VAL A 68 -7.37 6.07 -25.57
CA VAL A 68 -6.58 5.10 -24.80
C VAL A 68 -6.48 3.75 -25.53
N PHE A 69 -7.51 3.38 -26.28
CA PHE A 69 -7.49 2.20 -27.14
C PHE A 69 -6.41 2.30 -28.22
N GLU A 70 -6.38 3.42 -28.97
CA GLU A 70 -5.38 3.66 -30.02
C GLU A 70 -3.96 3.72 -29.45
N LEU A 71 -3.79 4.39 -28.30
CA LEU A 71 -2.50 4.47 -27.60
C LEU A 71 -1.99 3.13 -27.07
N SER A 72 -2.85 2.12 -26.97
CA SER A 72 -2.52 0.82 -26.36
C SER A 72 -2.73 -0.36 -27.31
N GLU A 73 -2.93 -0.12 -28.61
CA GLU A 73 -3.29 -1.16 -29.59
C GLU A 73 -2.26 -2.29 -29.64
N ASP A 74 -0.97 -1.95 -29.73
CA ASP A 74 0.13 -2.91 -29.68
C ASP A 74 0.08 -3.78 -28.41
N ILE A 75 -0.18 -3.16 -27.26
CA ILE A 75 -0.21 -3.84 -25.96
C ILE A 75 -1.42 -4.76 -25.86
N ILE A 76 -2.56 -4.36 -26.43
CA ILE A 76 -3.77 -5.19 -26.49
C ILE A 76 -3.46 -6.51 -27.22
N ALA A 77 -2.78 -6.44 -28.36
CA ALA A 77 -2.42 -7.62 -29.13
C ALA A 77 -1.50 -8.56 -28.33
N GLU A 78 -0.47 -8.02 -27.66
CA GLU A 78 0.44 -8.80 -26.79
C GLU A 78 -0.32 -9.47 -25.64
N LEU A 79 -1.22 -8.76 -24.97
CA LEU A 79 -2.03 -9.32 -23.89
C LEU A 79 -2.99 -10.42 -24.37
N GLN A 80 -3.57 -10.26 -25.57
CA GLN A 80 -4.42 -11.27 -26.17
C GLN A 80 -3.63 -12.53 -26.52
N GLY A 81 -2.43 -12.39 -27.06
CA GLY A 81 -1.50 -13.50 -27.30
C GLY A 81 -1.14 -14.23 -26.00
N PHE A 82 -0.70 -13.48 -24.99
CA PHE A 82 -0.35 -14.02 -23.68
C PHE A 82 -1.51 -14.80 -23.04
N ILE A 83 -2.74 -14.30 -23.09
CA ILE A 83 -3.91 -15.03 -22.55
C ILE A 83 -4.23 -16.28 -23.39
N ALA A 84 -4.12 -16.21 -24.71
CA ALA A 84 -4.40 -17.34 -25.59
C ALA A 84 -3.43 -18.53 -25.36
N GLU A 85 -2.19 -18.23 -24.98
CA GLU A 85 -1.16 -19.23 -24.66
C GLU A 85 -1.30 -19.83 -23.25
N ASN A 86 -2.08 -19.20 -22.37
CA ASN A 86 -2.20 -19.56 -20.95
C ASN A 86 -3.67 -19.83 -20.56
N ALA A 87 -4.11 -21.07 -20.75
CA ALA A 87 -5.51 -21.48 -20.62
C ALA A 87 -6.12 -21.33 -19.20
N ASP A 88 -5.30 -21.17 -18.17
CA ASP A 88 -5.71 -20.99 -16.78
C ASP A 88 -5.97 -19.53 -16.38
N ILE A 89 -5.59 -18.58 -17.25
CA ILE A 89 -5.81 -17.15 -17.08
C ILE A 89 -7.25 -16.78 -17.47
N GLU A 90 -7.99 -16.21 -16.52
CA GLU A 90 -9.35 -15.72 -16.72
C GLU A 90 -9.37 -14.27 -17.21
N GLN A 91 -8.41 -13.45 -16.76
CA GLN A 91 -8.23 -12.08 -17.23
C GLN A 91 -6.86 -11.51 -16.82
N VAL A 92 -6.35 -10.58 -17.62
CA VAL A 92 -5.20 -9.72 -17.30
C VAL A 92 -5.67 -8.27 -17.26
N THR A 93 -5.26 -7.53 -16.23
CA THR A 93 -5.55 -6.10 -16.09
C THR A 93 -4.26 -5.32 -15.87
N LEU A 94 -3.88 -4.46 -16.82
CA LEU A 94 -2.85 -3.46 -16.63
C LEU A 94 -3.45 -2.22 -15.96
N TYR A 95 -2.76 -1.69 -14.95
CA TYR A 95 -3.08 -0.41 -14.32
C TYR A 95 -2.00 0.61 -14.65
N GLY A 96 -2.42 1.81 -15.00
CA GLY A 96 -1.52 2.87 -15.42
C GLY A 96 -2.07 4.26 -15.16
N GLU A 97 -1.28 5.25 -15.58
CA GLU A 97 -1.66 6.65 -15.59
C GLU A 97 -1.64 7.16 -17.04
N LEU A 98 -2.73 7.77 -17.47
CA LEU A 98 -2.79 8.62 -18.67
C LEU A 98 -2.43 10.05 -18.24
N PHE A 99 -1.49 10.69 -18.91
CA PHE A 99 -1.04 12.06 -18.60
C PHE A 99 -0.64 12.80 -19.89
N GLY A 100 -0.31 14.08 -19.75
CA GLY A 100 0.04 14.95 -20.87
C GLY A 100 -1.08 15.93 -21.23
N SER A 101 -1.07 16.38 -22.48
CA SER A 101 -1.93 17.42 -23.01
C SER A 101 -3.42 17.14 -22.78
N GLY A 102 -4.13 18.10 -22.18
CA GLY A 102 -5.59 18.01 -21.96
C GLY A 102 -6.04 17.02 -20.88
N VAL A 103 -5.12 16.42 -20.12
CA VAL A 103 -5.46 15.48 -19.02
C VAL A 103 -5.48 16.18 -17.66
N GLN A 104 -4.34 16.76 -17.26
CA GLN A 104 -4.18 17.58 -16.07
C GLN A 104 -3.27 18.77 -16.38
N LYS A 105 -3.32 19.82 -15.56
CA LYS A 105 -2.43 20.97 -15.71
C LYS A 105 -1.05 20.64 -15.13
N THR A 106 -0.16 20.17 -15.98
CA THR A 106 1.21 19.75 -15.64
C THR A 106 2.23 20.39 -16.60
N ASP A 107 3.49 20.46 -16.16
CA ASP A 107 4.62 20.99 -16.94
C ASP A 107 5.46 19.87 -17.61
N TYR A 108 4.90 18.66 -17.73
CA TYR A 108 5.56 17.55 -18.41
C TYR A 108 5.89 17.90 -19.87
N GLN A 109 6.93 17.27 -20.41
CA GLN A 109 7.34 17.47 -21.79
C GLN A 109 6.20 17.13 -22.77
N ALA A 110 5.44 16.06 -22.50
CA ALA A 110 4.25 15.70 -23.27
C ALA A 110 3.20 16.84 -23.35
N ASN A 111 3.06 17.67 -22.30
CA ASN A 111 2.15 18.83 -22.36
C ASN A 111 2.67 19.91 -23.32
N LYS A 112 3.99 20.12 -23.36
CA LYS A 112 4.65 21.09 -24.24
C LYS A 112 4.55 20.65 -25.71
N ASP A 113 4.70 19.35 -25.93
CA ASP A 113 4.62 18.74 -27.26
C ASP A 113 3.18 18.50 -27.73
N LYS A 114 2.19 18.80 -26.87
CA LYS A 114 0.75 18.59 -27.11
C LYS A 114 0.38 17.12 -27.32
N GLU A 115 1.12 16.22 -26.69
CA GLU A 115 0.94 14.78 -26.74
C GLU A 115 0.30 14.24 -25.45
N ARG A 116 -0.30 13.06 -25.55
CA ARG A 116 -0.75 12.26 -24.41
C ARG A 116 0.05 10.97 -24.35
N GLN A 117 0.32 10.52 -23.14
CA GLN A 117 1.12 9.32 -22.90
C GLN A 117 0.51 8.47 -21.80
N VAL A 118 0.80 7.18 -21.87
CA VAL A 118 0.39 6.18 -20.88
C VAL A 118 1.62 5.56 -20.24
N ARG A 119 1.60 5.39 -18.92
CA ARG A 119 2.58 4.57 -18.19
C ARG A 119 1.88 3.58 -17.27
N PHE A 120 1.99 2.31 -17.58
CA PHE A 120 1.53 1.19 -16.77
C PHE A 120 2.51 0.92 -15.63
N TYR A 121 1.96 0.75 -14.43
CA TYR A 121 2.73 0.60 -13.20
C TYR A 121 2.50 -0.74 -12.50
N ASP A 122 1.41 -1.48 -12.79
CA ASP A 122 1.16 -2.84 -12.31
C ASP A 122 0.37 -3.65 -13.35
N CYS A 123 0.54 -4.97 -13.31
CA CYS A 123 -0.26 -5.94 -14.05
C CYS A 123 -0.89 -6.93 -13.08
N PHE A 124 -2.21 -7.09 -13.12
CA PHE A 124 -2.93 -8.07 -12.32
C PHE A 124 -3.32 -9.25 -13.20
N ILE A 125 -2.87 -10.44 -12.84
CA ILE A 125 -3.21 -11.68 -13.54
C ILE A 125 -4.16 -12.46 -12.67
N HIS A 126 -5.35 -12.71 -13.20
CA HIS A 126 -6.40 -13.49 -12.54
C HIS A 126 -6.44 -14.87 -13.14
N PHE A 127 -6.23 -15.88 -12.30
CA PHE A 127 -6.38 -17.27 -12.64
C PHE A 127 -7.72 -17.79 -12.12
N THR A 128 -8.08 -19.00 -12.55
CA THR A 128 -9.26 -19.70 -12.01
C THR A 128 -9.23 -19.83 -10.48
N ASN A 129 -8.04 -20.07 -9.89
CA ASN A 129 -7.88 -20.39 -8.46
C ASN A 129 -7.15 -19.32 -7.65
N GLY A 130 -6.92 -18.13 -8.20
CA GLY A 130 -6.13 -17.13 -7.51
C GLY A 130 -5.84 -15.89 -8.34
N LYS A 131 -5.07 -14.98 -7.74
CA LYS A 131 -4.69 -13.73 -8.39
C LYS A 131 -3.30 -13.34 -7.95
N ILE A 132 -2.52 -12.82 -8.88
CA ILE A 132 -1.21 -12.24 -8.59
C ILE A 132 -1.15 -10.82 -9.14
N ILE A 133 -0.19 -10.06 -8.60
CA ILE A 133 0.37 -8.89 -9.24
C ILE A 133 1.67 -9.34 -9.88
N ALA A 134 1.82 -9.12 -11.17
CA ALA A 134 3.03 -9.46 -11.90
C ALA A 134 4.22 -8.68 -11.34
N SER A 135 5.38 -9.34 -11.29
CA SER A 135 6.64 -8.72 -10.94
C SER A 135 6.93 -7.57 -11.92
N LYS A 136 7.85 -6.67 -11.53
CA LYS A 136 8.26 -5.61 -12.42
C LYS A 136 8.92 -6.14 -13.69
N LYS A 137 9.66 -7.26 -13.57
CA LYS A 137 10.28 -7.97 -14.69
C LYS A 137 9.22 -8.51 -15.66
N ASP A 138 8.24 -9.23 -15.14
CA ASP A 138 7.14 -9.83 -15.93
C ASP A 138 6.32 -8.73 -16.62
N LEU A 139 6.12 -7.58 -15.97
CA LEU A 139 5.48 -6.42 -16.61
C LEU A 139 6.29 -5.89 -17.82
N TYR A 140 7.62 -5.85 -17.73
CA TYR A 140 8.48 -5.47 -18.87
C TYR A 140 8.52 -6.51 -19.98
N GLU A 141 8.32 -7.79 -19.66
CA GLU A 141 8.19 -8.85 -20.66
C GLU A 141 6.86 -8.76 -21.43
N LEU A 142 5.78 -8.33 -20.76
CA LEU A 142 4.45 -8.18 -21.36
C LEU A 142 4.20 -6.84 -22.05
N VAL A 143 4.93 -5.79 -21.65
CA VAL A 143 4.67 -4.42 -22.08
C VAL A 143 5.98 -3.74 -22.43
N LYS A 144 6.06 -3.18 -23.64
CA LYS A 144 7.24 -2.42 -24.12
C LYS A 144 7.65 -1.36 -23.09
N GLU A 145 8.95 -1.21 -22.88
CA GLU A 145 9.54 -0.38 -21.82
C GLU A 145 8.99 1.06 -21.80
N GLU A 146 8.76 1.65 -22.97
CA GLU A 146 8.24 3.00 -23.13
C GLU A 146 6.85 3.21 -22.53
N PHE A 147 6.05 2.15 -22.37
CA PHE A 147 4.73 2.22 -21.74
C PHE A 147 4.76 1.84 -20.27
N VAL A 148 5.92 1.53 -19.69
CA VAL A 148 6.03 1.08 -18.30
C VAL A 148 6.63 2.20 -17.44
N ALA A 149 6.06 2.45 -16.27
CA ALA A 149 6.60 3.42 -15.31
C ALA A 149 8.02 3.00 -14.90
N LYS A 150 9.01 3.88 -15.11
CA LYS A 150 10.43 3.53 -14.92
C LYS A 150 10.78 3.40 -13.45
N ILE A 151 11.60 2.40 -13.12
CA ILE A 151 12.24 2.31 -11.81
C ILE A 151 13.29 3.41 -11.73
N ILE A 152 13.21 4.23 -10.69
CA ILE A 152 14.14 5.32 -10.44
C ILE A 152 15.24 4.87 -9.48
N LYS A 153 14.87 4.07 -8.49
CA LYS A 153 15.79 3.52 -7.49
C LYS A 153 15.17 2.34 -6.75
N THR A 154 16.01 1.60 -6.05
CA THR A 154 15.63 0.52 -5.13
C THR A 154 16.29 0.74 -3.78
N GLY A 155 15.73 0.14 -2.74
CA GLY A 155 16.31 0.10 -1.41
C GLY A 155 15.28 -0.26 -0.36
N LYS A 156 15.69 -0.24 0.90
CA LYS A 156 14.79 -0.50 2.01
C LYS A 156 13.69 0.55 2.09
N LEU A 157 12.46 0.10 2.38
CA LEU A 157 11.31 1.00 2.48
C LEU A 157 11.57 2.16 3.46
N ILE A 158 12.20 1.91 4.60
CA ILE A 158 12.51 2.93 5.62
C ILE A 158 13.44 4.02 5.13
N ASP A 159 14.40 3.67 4.27
CA ASP A 159 15.36 4.63 3.72
C ASP A 159 14.68 5.46 2.63
N LEU A 160 13.96 4.79 1.73
CA LEU A 160 13.24 5.44 0.64
C LEU A 160 12.22 6.50 1.12
N VAL A 161 11.47 6.23 2.19
CA VAL A 161 10.46 7.18 2.71
C VAL A 161 11.06 8.40 3.42
N LYS A 162 12.34 8.34 3.81
CA LYS A 162 13.07 9.44 4.46
C LYS A 162 13.74 10.38 3.46
N GLU A 163 13.90 9.95 2.21
CA GLU A 163 14.57 10.74 1.18
C GLU A 163 13.82 12.03 0.84
N GLU A 164 14.58 13.07 0.53
CA GLU A 164 14.02 14.28 -0.07
C GLU A 164 13.55 13.98 -1.49
N LEU A 165 12.37 14.50 -1.81
CA LEU A 165 11.79 14.38 -3.14
C LEU A 165 12.45 15.39 -4.10
N PRO A 166 12.76 15.00 -5.34
CA PRO A 166 13.24 15.93 -6.35
C PRO A 166 12.18 16.98 -6.69
N LYS A 167 12.63 18.08 -7.28
CA LYS A 167 11.74 19.15 -7.79
C LYS A 167 11.33 18.94 -9.24
N GLU A 168 12.19 18.29 -10.02
CA GLU A 168 12.00 18.07 -11.45
C GLU A 168 11.46 16.67 -11.72
N SER A 169 10.59 16.57 -12.71
CA SER A 169 10.03 15.30 -13.18
C SER A 169 10.97 14.61 -14.15
N THR A 170 11.02 13.27 -14.07
CA THR A 170 11.67 12.43 -15.08
C THR A 170 10.98 12.48 -16.45
N TYR A 171 9.74 13.00 -16.49
CA TYR A 171 8.98 13.30 -17.71
C TYR A 171 9.15 14.76 -18.17
N GLY A 172 10.08 15.50 -17.57
CA GLY A 172 10.40 16.89 -17.88
C GLY A 172 9.57 17.91 -17.09
N GLY A 173 10.14 19.11 -16.92
CA GLY A 173 9.51 20.22 -16.21
C GLY A 173 9.42 20.04 -14.70
N ASN A 174 8.71 20.97 -14.04
CA ASN A 174 8.71 21.12 -12.59
C ASN A 174 7.50 20.47 -11.88
N THR A 175 6.76 19.60 -12.57
CA THR A 175 5.58 18.92 -11.99
C THR A 175 5.95 17.55 -11.42
N PHE A 176 6.57 17.53 -10.25
CA PHE A 176 6.87 16.29 -9.55
C PHE A 176 5.87 16.05 -8.40
N GLU A 177 4.88 15.17 -8.61
CA GLU A 177 3.89 14.87 -7.56
C GLU A 177 4.52 14.06 -6.41
N GLY A 178 5.47 13.17 -6.70
CA GLY A 178 6.10 12.32 -5.70
C GLY A 178 6.59 10.98 -6.21
N TYR A 179 6.92 10.08 -5.28
CA TYR A 179 7.21 8.67 -5.55
C TYR A 179 6.08 7.74 -5.15
N VAL A 180 6.05 6.57 -5.80
CA VAL A 180 5.35 5.37 -5.33
C VAL A 180 6.39 4.29 -5.05
N TYR A 181 6.36 3.74 -3.84
CA TYR A 181 7.23 2.65 -3.41
C TYR A 181 6.44 1.34 -3.41
N LYS A 182 6.95 0.33 -4.12
CA LYS A 182 6.34 -1.00 -4.24
C LYS A 182 7.34 -2.09 -3.83
N PRO A 183 6.86 -3.23 -3.28
CA PRO A 183 7.73 -4.34 -2.93
C PRO A 183 8.58 -4.78 -4.13
N ASN A 184 9.89 -4.93 -3.92
CA ASN A 184 10.81 -5.45 -4.93
C ASN A 184 10.93 -6.96 -4.78
N VAL A 185 9.87 -7.65 -5.18
CA VAL A 185 9.76 -9.11 -5.16
C VAL A 185 9.39 -9.61 -6.55
N ASP A 186 9.37 -10.93 -6.74
CA ASP A 186 8.78 -11.55 -7.93
C ASP A 186 7.25 -11.29 -7.95
N ASN A 187 6.45 -12.31 -8.30
CA ASN A 187 5.01 -12.17 -8.34
C ASN A 187 4.42 -12.05 -6.92
N TYR A 188 3.58 -11.02 -6.71
CA TYR A 188 2.92 -10.79 -5.42
C TYR A 188 1.56 -11.48 -5.40
N VAL A 189 1.44 -12.53 -4.58
CA VAL A 189 0.19 -13.29 -4.45
C VAL A 189 -0.85 -12.49 -3.68
N LEU A 190 -2.02 -12.29 -4.29
CA LEU A 190 -3.13 -11.59 -3.68
C LEU A 190 -4.03 -12.59 -2.94
N ASN A 191 -3.83 -12.70 -1.62
CA ASN A 191 -4.71 -13.46 -0.75
C ASN A 191 -6.08 -12.76 -0.68
N SER A 192 -7.11 -13.37 -1.26
CA SER A 192 -8.49 -12.89 -1.14
C SER A 192 -9.02 -13.20 0.26
N ASN A 193 -8.77 -12.31 1.21
CA ASN A 193 -9.56 -12.26 2.43
C ASN A 193 -10.73 -11.28 2.19
N ASN A 194 -11.90 -11.56 2.77
CA ASN A 194 -13.19 -10.88 2.56
C ASN A 194 -13.22 -9.33 2.69
N ASN A 195 -12.09 -8.67 3.00
CA ASN A 195 -11.98 -7.22 3.20
C ASN A 195 -11.29 -6.45 2.05
N GLY A 196 -11.01 -7.09 0.91
CA GLY A 196 -10.46 -6.43 -0.27
C GLY A 196 -9.00 -6.79 -0.56
N ILE A 197 -8.46 -6.22 -1.65
CA ILE A 197 -7.09 -6.48 -2.11
C ILE A 197 -6.13 -5.65 -1.27
N TYR A 198 -5.28 -6.32 -0.47
CA TYR A 198 -4.17 -5.66 0.21
C TYR A 198 -2.89 -5.78 -0.63
N TYR A 199 -2.26 -4.64 -0.89
CA TYR A 199 -0.98 -4.53 -1.60
C TYR A 199 -0.17 -3.44 -0.88
N PRO A 200 0.97 -3.76 -0.24
CA PRO A 200 1.68 -2.86 0.69
C PRO A 200 2.47 -1.78 -0.06
N VAL A 201 1.77 -0.93 -0.80
CA VAL A 201 2.34 0.15 -1.61
C VAL A 201 2.19 1.48 -0.90
N VAL A 202 3.26 2.28 -0.95
CA VAL A 202 3.37 3.56 -0.27
C VAL A 202 3.47 4.69 -1.28
N LYS A 203 2.72 5.79 -1.08
CA LYS A 203 2.83 7.03 -1.84
C LYS A 203 3.53 8.12 -1.01
N HIS A 204 4.57 8.73 -1.58
CA HIS A 204 5.31 9.83 -0.98
C HIS A 204 5.18 11.06 -1.87
N LYS A 205 4.28 11.97 -1.51
CA LYS A 205 3.98 13.17 -2.30
C LYS A 205 4.70 14.40 -1.77
N THR A 206 5.04 15.32 -2.68
CA THR A 206 5.51 16.67 -2.36
C THR A 206 4.41 17.46 -1.63
N GLU A 207 4.79 18.59 -1.01
CA GLU A 207 3.85 19.39 -0.21
C GLU A 207 2.71 19.97 -1.04
N ASP A 208 3.02 20.47 -2.24
CA ASP A 208 2.04 21.04 -3.17
C ASP A 208 0.95 20.04 -3.59
N PHE A 209 1.25 18.75 -3.55
CA PHE A 209 0.32 17.66 -3.89
C PHE A 209 -0.21 16.89 -2.67
N SER A 210 0.15 17.33 -1.45
CA SER A 210 -0.30 16.69 -0.21
C SER A 210 -1.78 16.94 0.02
N GLU A 211 -2.52 15.85 0.25
CA GLU A 211 -3.95 15.88 0.57
C GLU A 211 -4.22 16.43 2.00
N VAL A 212 -3.18 16.64 2.81
CA VAL A 212 -3.26 17.09 4.21
C VAL A 212 -2.37 18.32 4.41
N ARG A 213 -2.94 19.41 4.94
CA ARG A 213 -2.25 20.70 5.17
C ARG A 213 -1.43 20.77 6.46
N ASN A 214 -1.69 19.88 7.44
CA ASN A 214 -0.96 19.81 8.72
C ASN A 214 -0.34 18.42 8.87
N LYS A 215 0.90 18.24 8.42
CA LYS A 215 1.63 17.00 8.64
C LYS A 215 2.08 16.95 10.10
N VAL A 216 1.63 15.94 10.85
CA VAL A 216 2.42 15.49 12.00
C VAL A 216 3.64 14.83 11.37
N LYS A 217 4.78 15.53 11.43
CA LYS A 217 6.07 14.99 10.98
C LYS A 217 6.31 13.73 11.81
N ILE A 218 6.14 12.57 11.18
CA ILE A 218 6.50 11.32 11.82
C ILE A 218 8.02 11.21 11.67
N GLU A 219 8.74 11.77 12.63
CA GLU A 219 10.11 11.37 12.88
C GLU A 219 10.06 10.05 13.64
N LEU A 220 9.71 8.96 12.93
CA LEU A 220 9.99 7.62 13.45
C LEU A 220 11.50 7.45 13.42
N GLY A 221 12.17 7.91 14.47
CA GLY A 221 13.54 7.55 14.76
C GLY A 221 13.65 6.03 14.88
N GLU A 222 14.83 5.48 14.59
CA GLU A 222 15.09 4.05 14.80
C GLU A 222 14.74 3.60 16.23
N GLU A 223 14.90 4.51 17.19
CA GLU A 223 14.52 4.31 18.59
C GLU A 223 13.00 4.17 18.79
N GLU A 224 12.17 4.93 18.07
CA GLU A 224 10.71 4.84 18.19
C GLU A 224 10.20 3.53 17.56
N ILE A 225 10.82 3.07 16.46
CA ILE A 225 10.50 1.77 15.85
C ILE A 225 10.92 0.61 16.77
N LYS A 226 12.14 0.66 17.33
CA LYS A 226 12.60 -0.30 18.33
C LYS A 226 11.65 -0.33 19.53
N LEU A 227 11.21 0.84 19.98
CA LEU A 227 10.27 0.94 21.09
C LEU A 227 8.87 0.41 20.74
N HIS A 228 8.40 0.60 19.51
CA HIS A 228 7.16 -0.01 19.03
C HIS A 228 7.22 -1.55 19.09
N ASN A 229 8.30 -2.14 18.59
CA ASN A 229 8.51 -3.59 18.62
C ASN A 229 8.67 -4.10 20.05
N LEU A 230 9.40 -3.35 20.89
CA LEU A 230 9.55 -3.66 22.31
C LEU A 230 8.20 -3.63 23.02
N VAL A 231 7.37 -2.59 22.85
CA VAL A 231 6.03 -2.55 23.47
C VAL A 231 5.17 -3.74 23.01
N GLU A 232 5.25 -4.13 21.74
CA GLU A 232 4.49 -5.27 21.22
C GLU A 232 4.93 -6.61 21.84
N SER A 233 6.21 -6.81 22.14
CA SER A 233 6.68 -8.05 22.77
C SER A 233 6.13 -8.26 24.18
N TYR A 234 5.71 -7.20 24.87
CA TYR A 234 5.09 -7.27 26.19
C TYR A 234 3.59 -7.61 26.10
N ILE A 235 2.95 -7.46 24.93
CA ILE A 235 1.51 -7.77 24.74
C ILE A 235 1.34 -9.27 24.50
N THR A 236 1.24 -10.03 25.60
CA THR A 236 1.13 -11.50 25.56
C THR A 236 -0.14 -11.99 26.24
N LYS A 237 -0.60 -13.19 25.87
CA LYS A 237 -1.74 -13.86 26.53
C LYS A 237 -1.48 -14.01 28.03
N ASN A 238 -0.28 -14.45 28.41
CA ASN A 238 0.10 -14.64 29.81
C ASN A 238 0.00 -13.34 30.62
N ARG A 239 0.37 -12.20 30.03
CA ARG A 239 0.24 -10.91 30.71
C ARG A 239 -1.23 -10.56 30.97
N VAL A 240 -2.11 -10.82 30.01
CA VAL A 240 -3.56 -10.62 30.21
C VAL A 240 -4.08 -11.52 31.33
N VAL A 241 -3.68 -12.80 31.35
CA VAL A 241 -4.05 -13.75 32.43
C VAL A 241 -3.54 -13.28 33.79
N ASN A 242 -2.29 -12.82 33.88
CA ASN A 242 -1.72 -12.32 35.13
C ASN A 242 -2.46 -11.09 35.64
N VAL A 243 -2.86 -10.18 34.75
CA VAL A 243 -3.64 -8.99 35.16
C VAL A 243 -5.02 -9.40 35.67
N LEU A 244 -5.66 -10.37 35.03
CA LEU A 244 -6.94 -10.91 35.48
C LEU A 244 -6.83 -11.65 36.82
N SER A 245 -5.72 -12.35 37.06
CA SER A 245 -5.51 -13.09 38.31
C SER A 245 -5.20 -12.18 39.52
N HIS A 246 -4.76 -10.94 39.28
CA HIS A 246 -4.43 -9.98 40.32
C HIS A 246 -5.49 -8.88 40.50
N GLY A 247 -6.43 -8.74 39.56
CA GLY A 247 -7.47 -7.71 39.61
C GLY A 247 -8.79 -8.23 40.16
N ASP A 248 -9.50 -7.39 40.91
CA ASP A 248 -10.89 -7.65 41.34
C ASP A 248 -11.91 -7.43 40.19
N ILE A 249 -11.49 -7.59 38.94
CA ILE A 249 -12.32 -7.29 37.75
C ILE A 249 -12.72 -8.58 37.07
N GLU A 250 -14.02 -8.81 37.03
CA GLU A 250 -14.61 -9.94 36.31
C GLU A 250 -14.37 -9.81 34.81
N LEU A 251 -14.04 -10.93 34.18
CA LEU A 251 -13.84 -11.07 32.75
C LEU A 251 -15.20 -11.11 32.02
N ILE A 252 -15.87 -9.96 31.97
CA ILE A 252 -17.15 -9.77 31.27
C ILE A 252 -17.03 -8.71 30.15
N PRO A 253 -17.89 -8.76 29.11
CA PRO A 253 -17.83 -7.81 27.98
C PRO A 253 -17.80 -6.33 28.38
N GLN A 254 -18.48 -5.98 29.48
CA GLN A 254 -18.60 -4.63 30.03
C GLN A 254 -17.26 -4.10 30.56
N ASN A 255 -16.39 -5.01 31.03
CA ASN A 255 -15.13 -4.66 31.69
C ASN A 255 -13.93 -4.67 30.74
N ILE A 256 -14.09 -5.07 29.48
CA ILE A 256 -13.00 -5.16 28.50
C ILE A 256 -12.19 -3.85 28.43
N GLY A 257 -12.86 -2.70 28.44
CA GLY A 257 -12.20 -1.39 28.40
C GLY A 257 -11.33 -1.12 29.64
N GLU A 258 -11.71 -1.64 30.80
CA GLU A 258 -10.97 -1.51 32.05
C GLU A 258 -9.81 -2.50 32.11
N ILE A 259 -10.03 -3.74 31.68
CA ILE A 259 -8.99 -4.78 31.55
C ILE A 259 -7.87 -4.30 30.62
N ILE A 260 -8.22 -3.68 29.48
CA ILE A 260 -7.21 -3.09 28.57
C ILE A 260 -6.37 -2.05 29.30
N LYS A 261 -6.97 -1.17 30.11
CA LYS A 261 -6.23 -0.15 30.85
C LYS A 261 -5.28 -0.79 31.85
N LEU A 262 -5.72 -1.82 32.58
CA LEU A 262 -4.85 -2.51 33.53
C LEU A 262 -3.67 -3.19 32.86
N VAL A 263 -3.90 -3.88 31.73
CA VAL A 263 -2.82 -4.48 30.94
C VAL A 263 -1.86 -3.40 30.42
N GLN A 264 -2.38 -2.26 29.96
CA GLN A 264 -1.55 -1.14 29.54
C GLN A 264 -0.71 -0.58 30.70
N GLU A 265 -1.28 -0.41 31.89
CA GLU A 265 -0.56 0.05 33.08
C GLU A 265 0.53 -0.94 33.53
N ASP A 266 0.24 -2.24 33.47
CA ASP A 266 1.21 -3.29 33.77
C ASP A 266 2.41 -3.25 32.80
N ILE A 267 2.14 -3.18 31.49
CA ILE A 267 3.18 -3.04 30.45
C ILE A 267 4.02 -1.78 30.68
N LYS A 268 3.39 -0.63 30.95
CA LYS A 268 4.11 0.63 31.20
C LYS A 268 5.06 0.50 32.38
N LYS A 269 4.60 -0.08 33.49
CA LYS A 269 5.40 -0.23 34.71
C LYS A 269 6.62 -1.12 34.48
N GLU A 270 6.42 -2.27 33.84
CA GLU A 270 7.51 -3.24 33.61
C GLU A 270 8.52 -2.70 32.59
N LEU A 271 8.04 -2.15 31.46
CA LEU A 271 8.91 -1.65 30.41
C LEU A 271 9.78 -0.47 30.89
N ILE A 272 9.20 0.48 31.65
CA ILE A 272 9.96 1.61 32.23
C ILE A 272 10.96 1.14 33.28
N LYS A 273 10.65 0.06 34.01
CA LYS A 273 11.54 -0.50 35.03
C LYS A 273 12.74 -1.22 34.38
N GLU A 274 12.52 -1.96 33.32
CA GLU A 274 13.54 -2.74 32.62
C GLU A 274 14.38 -1.90 31.65
N ASN A 275 13.83 -0.79 31.17
CA ASN A 275 14.46 0.10 30.18
C ASN A 275 14.43 1.56 30.68
N PRO A 276 15.16 1.88 31.77
CA PRO A 276 15.12 3.21 32.41
C PRO A 276 15.62 4.35 31.52
N GLU A 277 16.36 4.04 30.46
CA GLU A 277 16.89 4.98 29.46
C GLU A 277 15.83 5.46 28.45
N VAL A 278 14.69 4.77 28.33
CA VAL A 278 13.64 5.11 27.36
C VAL A 278 12.78 6.28 27.86
N ASP A 279 12.41 7.20 26.97
CA ASP A 279 11.49 8.29 27.31
C ASP A 279 10.11 7.75 27.74
N LYS A 280 9.80 7.94 29.03
CA LYS A 280 8.54 7.54 29.66
C LYS A 280 7.31 8.11 28.94
N ASN A 281 7.38 9.35 28.46
CA ASN A 281 6.27 9.97 27.76
C ASN A 281 5.99 9.26 26.42
N LEU A 282 7.04 8.84 25.72
CA LEU A 282 6.92 8.10 24.48
C LEU A 282 6.36 6.69 24.73
N VAL A 283 6.81 5.99 25.78
CA VAL A 283 6.22 4.72 26.23
C VAL A 283 4.73 4.85 26.48
N TYR A 284 4.31 5.87 27.23
CA TYR A 284 2.89 6.10 27.53
C TYR A 284 2.06 6.33 26.26
N GLN A 285 2.58 7.11 25.30
CA GLN A 285 1.91 7.38 24.04
C GLN A 285 1.77 6.13 23.18
N ILE A 286 2.83 5.32 23.08
CA ILE A 286 2.84 4.11 22.27
C ILE A 286 1.91 3.05 22.87
N VAL A 287 2.04 2.73 24.16
CA VAL A 287 1.23 1.70 24.83
C VAL A 287 -0.27 2.02 24.74
N ARG A 288 -0.66 3.30 24.92
CA ARG A 288 -2.06 3.73 24.82
C ARG A 288 -2.68 3.42 23.45
N LYS A 289 -1.89 3.49 22.37
CA LYS A 289 -2.33 3.23 20.99
C LYS A 289 -2.45 1.74 20.65
N LYS A 290 -1.95 0.83 21.50
CA LYS A 290 -1.89 -0.62 21.23
C LYS A 290 -3.05 -1.43 21.83
N GLY A 291 -4.11 -0.78 22.33
CA GLY A 291 -5.28 -1.46 22.88
C GLY A 291 -5.95 -2.45 21.91
N SER A 292 -5.89 -2.18 20.60
CA SER A 292 -6.41 -3.07 19.55
C SER A 292 -5.68 -4.42 19.47
N LEU A 293 -4.44 -4.53 19.96
CA LEU A 293 -3.70 -5.80 20.02
C LEU A 293 -4.05 -6.61 21.27
N ILE A 294 -4.54 -5.95 22.33
CA ILE A 294 -4.94 -6.59 23.59
C ILE A 294 -6.34 -7.21 23.46
N VAL A 295 -7.26 -6.54 22.75
CA VAL A 295 -8.67 -6.99 22.58
C VAL A 295 -8.80 -8.44 22.08
N PRO A 296 -8.07 -8.88 21.03
CA PRO A 296 -8.17 -10.27 20.57
C PRO A 296 -7.71 -11.30 21.60
N LEU A 297 -6.72 -10.95 22.43
CA LEU A 297 -6.21 -11.83 23.49
C LEU A 297 -7.25 -12.00 24.60
N ILE A 298 -7.88 -10.91 25.03
CA ILE A 298 -8.99 -10.93 26.01
C ILE A 298 -10.13 -11.80 25.49
N LYS A 299 -10.57 -11.56 24.24
CA LYS A 299 -11.65 -12.34 23.62
C LYS A 299 -11.30 -13.82 23.57
N LYS A 300 -10.06 -14.17 23.19
CA LYS A 300 -9.63 -15.56 23.14
C LYS A 300 -9.72 -16.25 24.51
N ILE A 301 -9.28 -15.59 25.58
CA ILE A 301 -9.38 -16.11 26.95
C ILE A 301 -10.85 -16.29 27.35
N MET A 302 -11.71 -15.31 27.05
CA MET A 302 -13.16 -15.42 27.31
C MET A 302 -13.82 -16.61 26.63
N PHE A 303 -13.42 -16.94 25.41
CA PHE A 303 -13.99 -18.09 24.69
C PHE A 303 -13.43 -19.43 25.19
N GLU A 304 -12.19 -19.46 25.68
CA GLU A 304 -11.57 -20.67 26.25
C GLU A 304 -12.08 -21.01 27.66
N GLU A 305 -12.61 -20.05 28.42
CA GLU A 305 -13.22 -20.30 29.75
C GLU A 305 -14.68 -20.81 29.68
N VAL A 306 -15.27 -20.87 28.48
CA VAL A 306 -16.66 -21.29 28.24
C VAL A 306 -16.75 -22.74 27.72
N GLU A 307 -15.61 -23.38 27.44
CA GLU A 307 -15.47 -24.83 27.15
C GLU A 307 -15.05 -25.61 28.41
#